data_AF-A0AAV9V5G2-F1
#
_entry.id   AF-A0AAV9V5G2-F1
#
_cell.length_a   1.000
_cell.length_b   1.000
_cell.length_c   1.000
_cell.angle_alpha   90.00
_cell.angle_beta   90.00
_cell.angle_gamma   90.00
#
_symmetry.space_group_name_H-M   'P 1'
#
loop_
_entity.id
_entity.type
_entity.pdbx_description
1 polymer ?
#
loop_
_entity_poly.entity_id
_entity_poly.type
_entity_poly.pdbx_seq_one_letter_code
_entity_poly.pdbx_strand_id
1 'polypeptide(L)'
;MRDLANTYPAASRARYQAAANRFRLPYWDWASNAQVPDIIGGQTTVTLEKPQGFVRVANPLFTYNFNPFSPSFFPYAPFNGWPRTLRQPNGNGNSQPAVVNQQLGANQASVFSNKAWNNGGSGNQDSIESVHDLIHRSSFPTRTTSPGTVEGANSPLSPFHQYQNTYWTSAKVRDTRTFYYTYPELADAGTVPDYRLRSRLRIRIDMLYGANAPRNQLRADAAKRSLEGRANTPQLVKDHKYHEWASNIRLNKYVAGGPYLVNIYVGEPTKGVEWTDDPNFAGSYYLFSKNGTCMSCTPDAVVTGSVPLTDTLIKCAKNGHIKDLTPGSVIPYLTQKLTWRIQLPDGGSLNPSDVQSLKVSVSAAEVTIPNSEGAKPDITGWKTFYDATNRKPGGLCYGDPV
;
A
#
# COMPACT_ATOMS: atom_id res chain seq x y z
N MET A 1 -6.62 29.12 -11.38
CA MET A 1 -5.53 29.06 -12.38
C MET A 1 -5.88 29.82 -13.66
N ARG A 2 -7.03 29.58 -14.30
CA ARG A 2 -7.44 30.31 -15.52
C ARG A 2 -7.54 31.84 -15.29
N ASP A 3 -8.17 32.26 -14.20
CA ASP A 3 -8.27 33.70 -13.87
C ASP A 3 -6.90 34.32 -13.62
N LEU A 4 -6.03 33.60 -12.90
CA LEU A 4 -4.65 34.02 -12.66
C LEU A 4 -3.85 34.12 -13.97
N ALA A 5 -4.04 33.20 -14.92
CA ALA A 5 -3.35 33.28 -16.21
C ALA A 5 -3.68 34.57 -16.98
N ASN A 6 -4.91 35.10 -16.83
CA ASN A 6 -5.34 36.34 -17.49
C ASN A 6 -4.67 37.60 -16.93
N THR A 7 -4.10 37.54 -15.71
CA THR A 7 -3.42 38.69 -15.10
C THR A 7 -1.96 38.83 -15.54
N TYR A 8 -1.39 37.83 -16.22
CA TYR A 8 -0.02 37.91 -16.74
C TYR A 8 0.12 38.93 -17.89
N PRO A 9 1.32 39.54 -18.06
CA PRO A 9 1.62 40.43 -19.17
C PRO A 9 1.34 39.80 -20.54
N ALA A 10 0.98 40.62 -21.53
CA ALA A 10 0.58 40.14 -22.86
C ALA A 10 1.62 39.19 -23.50
N ALA A 11 2.92 39.46 -23.29
CA ALA A 11 4.01 38.65 -23.82
C ALA A 11 4.05 37.20 -23.29
N SER A 12 3.55 36.94 -22.07
CA SER A 12 3.57 35.61 -21.44
C SER A 12 2.18 35.02 -21.18
N ARG A 13 1.11 35.81 -21.32
CA ARG A 13 -0.27 35.41 -21.05
C ARG A 13 -0.69 34.15 -21.81
N ALA A 14 -0.43 34.08 -23.11
CA ALA A 14 -0.81 32.94 -23.94
C ALA A 14 -0.19 31.62 -23.43
N ARG A 15 1.08 31.67 -23.00
CA ARG A 15 1.79 30.53 -22.40
C ARG A 15 1.09 30.06 -21.11
N TYR A 16 0.72 30.98 -20.23
CA TYR A 16 0.07 30.65 -18.96
C TYR A 16 -1.38 30.18 -19.13
N GLN A 17 -2.12 30.71 -20.11
CA GLN A 17 -3.46 30.21 -20.46
C GLN A 17 -3.39 28.78 -20.99
N ALA A 18 -2.42 28.49 -21.87
CA ALA A 18 -2.18 27.14 -22.37
C ALA A 18 -1.80 26.18 -21.22
N ALA A 19 -0.93 26.59 -20.31
CA ALA A 19 -0.56 25.80 -19.14
C ALA A 19 -1.78 25.52 -18.23
N ALA A 20 -2.60 26.54 -17.93
CA ALA A 20 -3.80 26.39 -17.11
C ALA A 20 -4.82 25.41 -17.70
N ASN A 21 -4.93 25.34 -19.03
CA ASN A 21 -5.84 24.41 -19.71
C ASN A 21 -5.32 22.97 -19.74
N ARG A 22 -4.00 22.80 -19.80
CA ARG A 22 -3.34 21.48 -19.82
C ARG A 22 -3.10 20.91 -18.43
N PHE A 23 -3.10 21.75 -17.40
CA PHE A 23 -2.82 21.33 -16.03
C PHE A 23 -3.77 20.22 -15.57
N ARG A 24 -3.20 19.18 -14.98
CA ARG A 24 -3.86 18.13 -14.22
C ARG A 24 -3.06 17.93 -12.94
N LEU A 25 -3.70 17.46 -11.87
CA LEU A 25 -3.02 17.22 -10.61
C LEU A 25 -1.98 16.10 -10.80
N PRO A 26 -0.68 16.34 -10.51
CA PRO A 26 0.32 15.29 -10.55
C PRO A 26 0.02 14.20 -9.53
N TYR A 27 0.38 12.96 -9.85
CA TYR A 27 0.35 11.85 -8.90
C TYR A 27 1.78 11.55 -8.42
N TRP A 28 1.90 11.03 -7.20
CA TRP A 28 3.14 10.48 -6.68
C TRP A 28 3.12 8.97 -6.85
N ASP A 29 3.95 8.48 -7.76
CA ASP A 29 4.18 7.04 -7.93
C ASP A 29 5.10 6.50 -6.84
N TRP A 30 4.57 6.39 -5.63
CA TRP A 30 5.33 5.92 -4.46
C TRP A 30 5.80 4.46 -4.60
N ALA A 31 5.07 3.66 -5.38
CA ALA A 31 5.43 2.27 -5.65
C ALA A 31 6.67 2.18 -6.56
N SER A 32 6.87 3.15 -7.46
CA SER A 32 8.11 3.27 -8.24
C SER A 32 9.22 4.01 -7.47
N ASN A 33 8.87 5.11 -6.81
CA ASN A 33 9.78 5.88 -5.96
C ASN A 33 9.12 6.29 -4.64
N ALA A 34 9.44 5.54 -3.59
CA ALA A 34 8.93 5.74 -2.24
C ALA A 34 9.38 7.03 -1.55
N GLN A 35 10.28 7.82 -2.15
CA GLN A 35 10.66 9.12 -1.61
C GLN A 35 9.53 10.12 -1.85
N VAL A 36 9.07 10.78 -0.78
CA VAL A 36 8.18 11.94 -0.89
C VAL A 36 8.84 12.96 -1.83
N PRO A 37 8.13 13.49 -2.84
CA PRO A 37 8.70 14.47 -3.75
C PRO A 37 9.29 15.67 -2.99
N ASP A 38 10.47 16.16 -3.42
CA ASP A 38 11.19 17.22 -2.71
C ASP A 38 10.36 18.51 -2.56
N ILE A 39 9.57 18.85 -3.59
CA ILE A 39 8.61 19.96 -3.57
C ILE A 39 7.51 19.81 -2.49
N ILE A 40 7.29 18.61 -1.97
CA ILE A 40 6.33 18.33 -0.90
C ILE A 40 7.06 18.28 0.45
N GLY A 41 8.16 17.53 0.53
CA GLY A 41 8.79 17.15 1.79
C GLY A 41 10.04 17.94 2.18
N GLY A 42 10.77 18.52 1.23
CA GLY A 42 12.09 19.15 1.46
C GLY A 42 12.12 20.66 1.24
N GLN A 43 11.23 21.20 0.41
CA GLN A 43 11.24 22.63 0.06
C GLN A 43 10.25 23.45 0.90
N THR A 44 10.73 24.23 1.85
CA THR A 44 9.88 25.15 2.66
C THR A 44 9.44 26.39 1.90
N THR A 45 10.16 26.74 0.83
CA THR A 45 9.89 27.90 -0.03
C THR A 45 10.07 27.52 -1.49
N VAL A 46 9.32 28.17 -2.38
CA VAL A 46 9.44 28.01 -3.83
C VAL A 46 9.57 29.37 -4.51
N THR A 47 10.29 29.42 -5.62
CA THR A 47 10.39 30.61 -6.46
C THR A 47 9.39 30.48 -7.61
N LEU A 48 8.50 31.46 -7.73
CA LEU A 48 7.43 31.48 -8.74
C LEU A 48 7.60 32.70 -9.63
N GLU A 49 7.34 32.54 -10.93
CA GLU A 49 7.11 33.68 -11.83
C GLU A 49 5.67 34.17 -11.61
N LYS A 50 5.49 35.32 -10.96
CA LYS A 50 4.20 36.02 -10.87
C LYS A 50 4.06 37.03 -12.02
N PRO A 51 2.86 37.58 -12.27
CA PRO A 51 2.67 38.63 -13.27
C PRO A 51 3.63 39.82 -13.14
N GLN A 52 4.06 40.14 -11.91
CA GLN A 52 4.98 41.24 -11.58
C GLN A 52 6.47 40.84 -11.61
N GLY A 53 6.79 39.58 -11.89
CA GLY A 53 8.15 39.05 -11.88
C GLY A 53 8.34 37.87 -10.91
N PHE A 54 9.58 37.42 -10.77
CA PHE A 54 9.93 36.31 -9.89
C PHE A 54 9.84 36.71 -8.42
N VAL A 55 9.22 35.85 -7.62
CA VAL A 55 9.15 36.02 -6.17
C VAL A 55 9.32 34.69 -5.46
N ARG A 56 10.03 34.73 -4.33
CA ARG A 56 10.13 33.59 -3.42
C ARG A 56 8.98 33.65 -2.42
N VAL A 57 8.23 32.56 -2.32
CA VAL A 57 7.08 32.44 -1.40
C VAL A 57 7.21 31.19 -0.54
N ALA A 58 6.50 31.17 0.59
CA ALA A 58 6.29 29.93 1.34
C ALA A 58 5.63 28.89 0.44
N ASN A 59 6.11 27.65 0.50
CA ASN A 59 5.62 26.58 -0.34
C ASN A 59 4.27 26.05 0.17
N PRO A 60 3.15 26.26 -0.54
CA PRO A 60 1.85 25.78 -0.10
C PRO A 60 1.72 24.25 -0.11
N LEU A 61 2.62 23.55 -0.80
CA LEU A 61 2.67 22.08 -0.84
C LEU A 61 3.46 21.50 0.35
N PHE A 62 4.23 22.32 1.06
CA PHE A 62 5.04 21.87 2.18
C PHE A 62 4.22 21.68 3.47
N THR A 63 3.35 22.62 3.79
CA THR A 63 2.46 22.51 4.95
C THR A 63 1.28 23.46 4.77
N TYR A 64 0.12 23.08 5.28
CA TYR A 64 -1.01 23.98 5.42
C TYR A 64 -1.05 24.57 6.83
N ASN A 65 -0.98 25.91 6.94
CA ASN A 65 -1.16 26.62 8.20
C ASN A 65 -2.64 27.02 8.32
N PHE A 66 -3.29 26.60 9.41
CA PHE A 66 -4.70 26.93 9.65
C PHE A 66 -4.84 28.42 9.97
N ASN A 67 -5.77 29.10 9.30
CA ASN A 67 -5.99 30.53 9.47
C ASN A 67 -7.50 30.88 9.42
N PRO A 68 -8.16 31.15 10.57
CA PRO A 68 -7.61 31.02 11.92
C PRO A 68 -7.44 29.56 12.33
N PHE A 69 -6.52 29.31 13.27
CA PHE A 69 -6.49 28.04 14.01
C PHE A 69 -7.46 28.11 15.19
N SER A 70 -8.29 27.08 15.35
CA SER A 70 -9.12 26.87 16.54
C SER A 70 -9.06 25.40 16.95
N PRO A 71 -8.68 25.08 18.20
CA PRO A 71 -8.70 23.71 18.71
C PRO A 71 -10.05 23.00 18.53
N SER A 72 -11.15 23.75 18.55
CA SER A 72 -12.52 23.22 18.36
C SER A 72 -12.79 22.65 16.96
N PHE A 73 -11.98 22.99 15.95
CA PHE A 73 -12.11 22.42 14.61
C PHE A 73 -11.55 21.00 14.51
N PHE A 74 -10.86 20.53 15.55
CA PHE A 74 -10.17 19.24 15.55
C PHE A 74 -10.74 18.31 16.63
N PRO A 75 -10.76 17.00 16.36
CA PRO A 75 -11.52 16.07 17.19
C PRO A 75 -10.88 15.80 18.56
N TYR A 76 -9.55 15.78 18.68
CA TYR A 76 -8.84 15.48 19.94
C TYR A 76 -7.33 15.77 19.85
N ALA A 77 -6.64 15.72 20.99
CA ALA A 77 -5.19 15.79 21.09
C ALA A 77 -4.51 14.57 20.43
N PRO A 78 -3.35 14.73 19.77
CA PRO A 78 -2.57 15.97 19.67
C PRO A 78 -3.01 16.91 18.53
N PHE A 79 -3.96 16.51 17.67
CA PHE A 79 -4.36 17.27 16.48
C PHE A 79 -4.96 18.64 16.79
N ASN A 80 -5.69 18.76 17.90
CA ASN A 80 -6.25 20.03 18.37
C ASN A 80 -5.21 21.01 18.95
N GLY A 81 -3.93 20.63 19.01
CA GLY A 81 -2.82 21.48 19.42
C GLY A 81 -1.93 21.95 18.28
N TRP A 82 -2.16 21.49 17.04
CA TRP A 82 -1.28 21.77 15.91
C TRP A 82 -1.86 22.81 14.96
N PRO A 83 -1.29 24.04 14.89
CA PRO A 83 -1.79 25.12 14.03
C PRO A 83 -1.45 24.93 12.55
N ARG A 84 -0.86 23.78 12.18
CA ARG A 84 -0.50 23.42 10.82
C ARG A 84 -0.49 21.90 10.65
N THR A 85 -0.55 21.44 9.40
CA THR A 85 -0.37 20.02 9.08
C THR A 85 1.07 19.58 9.32
N LEU A 86 1.27 18.40 9.90
CA LEU A 86 2.56 17.78 10.17
C LEU A 86 2.66 16.42 9.48
N ARG A 87 3.88 15.92 9.24
CA ARG A 87 4.14 14.60 8.65
C ARG A 87 4.94 13.74 9.60
N GLN A 88 4.38 12.62 10.06
CA GLN A 88 5.00 11.74 11.05
C GLN A 88 5.60 12.55 12.23
N PRO A 89 4.79 13.34 12.95
CA PRO A 89 5.32 14.19 14.01
C PRO A 89 5.96 13.35 15.13
N ASN A 90 7.11 13.78 15.63
CA ASN A 90 7.68 13.22 16.87
C ASN A 90 6.94 13.75 18.11
N GLY A 91 7.35 13.31 19.31
CA GLY A 91 6.75 13.75 20.58
C GLY A 91 6.75 15.26 20.82
N ASN A 92 7.60 16.01 20.09
CA ASN A 92 7.69 17.47 20.16
C ASN A 92 6.86 18.18 19.06
N GLY A 93 6.10 17.44 18.24
CA GLY A 93 5.31 18.02 17.14
C GLY A 93 6.16 18.45 15.92
N ASN A 94 7.36 17.90 15.74
CA ASN A 94 8.20 18.15 14.56
C ASN A 94 8.02 17.06 13.52
N SER A 95 7.84 17.45 12.24
CA SER A 95 7.66 16.51 11.13
C SER A 95 8.93 15.72 10.84
N GLN A 96 8.81 14.42 10.56
CA GLN A 96 9.92 13.48 10.31
C GLN A 96 9.85 12.88 8.89
N PRO A 97 10.09 13.65 7.81
CA PRO A 97 9.96 13.16 6.44
C PRO A 97 10.94 12.02 6.09
N ALA A 98 12.13 11.98 6.71
CA ALA A 98 13.09 10.89 6.50
C ALA A 98 12.55 9.54 6.98
N VAL A 99 11.83 9.53 8.11
CA VAL A 99 11.18 8.33 8.65
C VAL A 99 10.06 7.85 7.72
N VAL A 100 9.29 8.78 7.12
CA VAL A 100 8.28 8.45 6.10
C VAL A 100 8.93 7.75 4.91
N ASN A 101 10.02 8.32 4.37
CA ASN A 101 10.72 7.75 3.22
C ASN A 101 11.33 6.38 3.51
N GLN A 102 11.94 6.18 4.68
CA GLN A 102 12.50 4.90 5.12
C GLN A 102 11.41 3.80 5.15
N GLN A 103 10.25 4.12 5.73
CA GLN A 103 9.16 3.15 5.92
C GLN A 103 8.43 2.81 4.62
N LEU A 104 8.19 3.80 3.77
CA LEU A 104 7.62 3.57 2.45
C LEU A 104 8.58 2.76 1.58
N GLY A 105 9.89 3.05 1.65
CA GLY A 105 10.92 2.27 0.97
C GLY A 105 10.91 0.80 1.40
N ALA A 106 10.82 0.54 2.70
CA ALA A 106 10.77 -0.82 3.24
C ALA A 106 9.53 -1.61 2.79
N ASN A 107 8.39 -0.93 2.56
CA ASN A 107 7.15 -1.57 2.09
C ASN A 107 6.99 -1.55 0.56
N GLN A 108 7.84 -0.84 -0.18
CA GLN A 108 7.71 -0.65 -1.63
C GLN A 108 7.68 -1.97 -2.42
N ALA A 109 8.55 -2.92 -2.07
CA ALA A 109 8.64 -4.23 -2.73
C ALA A 109 7.44 -5.14 -2.42
N SER A 110 6.74 -4.90 -1.31
CA SER A 110 5.67 -5.76 -0.79
C SER A 110 4.29 -5.51 -1.44
N VAL A 111 4.15 -4.44 -2.23
CA VAL A 111 2.84 -3.84 -2.47
C VAL A 111 2.27 -4.06 -3.87
N PHE A 112 3.06 -3.97 -4.95
CA PHE A 112 2.45 -3.87 -6.28
C PHE A 112 2.62 -5.09 -7.19
N SER A 113 3.82 -5.69 -7.26
CA SER A 113 4.10 -6.72 -8.28
C SER A 113 3.48 -8.09 -7.99
N ASN A 114 3.23 -8.43 -6.71
CA ASN A 114 2.65 -9.72 -6.31
C ASN A 114 1.14 -9.66 -6.01
N LYS A 115 0.57 -8.45 -6.00
CA LYS A 115 -0.82 -8.21 -5.55
C LYS A 115 -1.79 -7.90 -6.68
N ALA A 116 -1.30 -7.57 -7.87
CA ALA A 116 -2.10 -7.02 -8.97
C ALA A 116 -2.91 -8.03 -9.81
N TRP A 117 -3.03 -9.30 -9.41
CA TRP A 117 -3.55 -10.33 -10.34
C TRP A 117 -4.56 -11.31 -9.74
N ASN A 118 -5.78 -10.83 -9.42
CA ASN A 118 -6.94 -11.74 -9.41
C ASN A 118 -8.31 -11.03 -9.48
N ASN A 119 -9.35 -11.77 -9.87
CA ASN A 119 -10.75 -11.36 -9.97
C ASN A 119 -11.50 -11.40 -8.61
N GLY A 120 -10.86 -11.05 -7.49
CA GLY A 120 -11.52 -10.92 -6.18
C GLY A 120 -11.97 -12.22 -5.49
N GLY A 121 -11.51 -13.40 -5.95
CA GLY A 121 -12.02 -14.70 -5.48
C GLY A 121 -11.10 -15.56 -4.60
N SER A 122 -9.90 -15.13 -4.20
CA SER A 122 -8.89 -16.06 -3.64
C SER A 122 -8.33 -15.75 -2.24
N GLY A 123 -8.99 -14.91 -1.44
CA GLY A 123 -8.75 -14.81 0.02
C GLY A 123 -7.40 -14.24 0.51
N ASN A 124 -6.39 -14.09 -0.36
CA ASN A 124 -5.06 -13.58 -0.01
C ASN A 124 -4.63 -12.44 -0.94
N GLN A 125 -5.41 -11.35 -0.90
CA GLN A 125 -5.19 -10.14 -1.68
C GLN A 125 -5.26 -8.96 -0.74
N ASP A 126 -4.33 -8.02 -0.91
CA ASP A 126 -4.42 -6.71 -0.29
C ASP A 126 -5.40 -5.87 -1.11
N SER A 127 -6.27 -5.11 -0.44
CA SER A 127 -7.15 -4.19 -1.14
C SER A 127 -6.37 -2.95 -1.57
N ILE A 128 -6.90 -2.18 -2.51
CA ILE A 128 -6.32 -0.85 -2.80
C ILE A 128 -6.32 0.04 -1.55
N GLU A 129 -7.28 -0.18 -0.63
CA GLU A 129 -7.41 0.55 0.63
C GLU A 129 -6.28 0.16 1.61
N SER A 130 -5.96 -1.12 1.78
CA SER A 130 -4.89 -1.53 2.70
C SER A 130 -3.50 -1.03 2.25
N VAL A 131 -3.28 -1.01 0.94
CA VAL A 131 -2.08 -0.43 0.33
C VAL A 131 -2.04 1.10 0.53
N HIS A 132 -3.18 1.76 0.31
CA HIS A 132 -3.34 3.20 0.56
C HIS A 132 -3.11 3.56 2.03
N ASP A 133 -3.56 2.72 2.95
CA ASP A 133 -3.49 2.95 4.38
C ASP A 133 -2.04 3.04 4.88
N LEU A 134 -1.12 2.25 4.29
CA LEU A 134 0.32 2.34 4.55
C LEU A 134 0.90 3.73 4.27
N ILE A 135 0.35 4.47 3.30
CA ILE A 135 0.76 5.85 2.98
C ILE A 135 0.24 6.82 4.04
N HIS A 136 -0.98 6.61 4.54
CA HIS A 136 -1.63 7.56 5.43
C HIS A 136 -1.04 7.56 6.85
N ARG A 137 -0.67 6.39 7.41
CA ARG A 137 0.02 6.11 8.71
C ARG A 137 -0.40 6.89 9.98
N SER A 138 -1.31 7.86 9.87
CA SER A 138 -1.65 8.84 10.90
C SER A 138 -2.91 9.67 10.60
N SER A 139 -3.61 9.40 9.48
CA SER A 139 -4.92 10.02 9.22
C SER A 139 -6.04 9.21 9.89
N PHE A 140 -7.27 9.73 9.94
CA PHE A 140 -8.42 8.95 10.41
C PHE A 140 -9.44 8.78 9.28
N PRO A 141 -10.10 7.61 9.18
CA PRO A 141 -11.17 7.44 8.23
C PRO A 141 -12.33 8.37 8.60
N THR A 142 -12.87 9.05 7.61
CA THR A 142 -14.14 9.77 7.72
C THR A 142 -15.21 8.99 6.97
N ARG A 143 -16.43 8.98 7.51
CA ARG A 143 -17.58 8.31 6.88
C ARG A 143 -18.69 9.32 6.67
N THR A 144 -19.32 9.25 5.51
CA THR A 144 -20.49 10.06 5.16
C THR A 144 -21.79 9.26 5.18
N THR A 145 -21.71 7.93 5.29
CA THR A 145 -22.85 7.01 5.28
C THR A 145 -23.06 6.33 6.62
N SER A 146 -24.33 6.08 6.96
CA SER A 146 -24.72 5.39 8.19
C SER A 146 -24.30 3.92 8.17
N PRO A 147 -23.86 3.34 9.30
CA PRO A 147 -23.55 1.91 9.36
C PRO A 147 -24.74 1.03 8.97
N GLY A 148 -24.45 -0.09 8.29
CA GLY A 148 -25.47 -1.01 7.77
C GLY A 148 -26.08 -0.60 6.44
N THR A 149 -25.72 0.57 5.89
CA THR A 149 -26.14 0.97 4.55
C THR A 149 -25.58 0.00 3.50
N VAL A 150 -26.46 -0.54 2.66
CA VAL A 150 -26.05 -1.35 1.51
C VAL A 150 -25.67 -0.42 0.37
N GLU A 151 -24.42 -0.48 -0.06
CA GLU A 151 -23.90 0.34 -1.15
C GLU A 151 -23.59 -0.50 -2.38
N GLY A 152 -23.77 0.08 -3.57
CA GLY A 152 -23.47 -0.55 -4.84
C GLY A 152 -23.01 0.47 -5.88
N ALA A 153 -22.86 0.03 -7.12
CA ALA A 153 -22.33 0.88 -8.20
C ALA A 153 -23.17 2.15 -8.48
N ASN A 154 -24.44 2.15 -8.08
CA ASN A 154 -25.37 3.28 -8.27
C ASN A 154 -25.60 4.11 -7.01
N SER A 155 -24.95 3.79 -5.88
CA SER A 155 -25.05 4.59 -4.67
C SER A 155 -24.49 6.00 -4.91
N PRO A 156 -25.16 7.05 -4.39
CA PRO A 156 -24.66 8.43 -4.47
C PRO A 156 -23.30 8.59 -3.79
N LEU A 157 -22.32 9.15 -4.50
CA LEU A 157 -21.02 9.53 -3.96
C LEU A 157 -21.11 10.93 -3.33
N SER A 158 -21.81 11.05 -2.22
CA SER A 158 -21.96 12.33 -1.50
C SER A 158 -20.60 12.82 -0.96
N PRO A 159 -20.30 14.13 -1.01
CA PRO A 159 -21.16 15.24 -1.44
C PRO A 159 -20.92 15.68 -2.91
N PHE A 160 -20.48 14.79 -3.80
CA PHE A 160 -20.05 15.18 -5.14
C PHE A 160 -21.22 15.22 -6.13
N HIS A 161 -21.60 16.43 -6.55
CA HIS A 161 -22.65 16.69 -7.51
C HIS A 161 -22.17 16.71 -8.96
N GLN A 162 -22.94 16.09 -9.88
CA GLN A 162 -22.91 16.31 -11.33
C GLN A 162 -23.59 17.62 -11.68
N TYR A 163 -24.78 17.81 -11.09
CA TYR A 163 -25.65 18.96 -11.19
C TYR A 163 -26.28 19.19 -9.82
N GLN A 164 -26.96 20.32 -9.61
CA GLN A 164 -27.45 20.78 -8.30
C GLN A 164 -28.11 19.70 -7.43
N ASN A 165 -28.93 18.80 -8.02
CA ASN A 165 -29.64 17.74 -7.30
C ASN A 165 -29.27 16.32 -7.78
N THR A 166 -28.13 16.15 -8.45
CA THR A 166 -27.70 14.86 -9.00
C THR A 166 -26.29 14.57 -8.56
N TYR A 167 -26.11 13.49 -7.81
CA TYR A 167 -24.79 13.03 -7.36
C TYR A 167 -24.08 12.20 -8.44
N TRP A 168 -22.75 12.20 -8.37
CA TRP A 168 -21.93 11.19 -9.04
C TRP A 168 -22.23 9.80 -8.46
N THR A 169 -22.05 8.76 -9.26
CA THR A 169 -22.12 7.35 -8.84
C THR A 169 -20.94 6.60 -9.44
N SER A 170 -20.50 5.51 -8.80
CA SER A 170 -19.39 4.69 -9.29
C SER A 170 -19.61 4.19 -10.72
N ALA A 171 -20.84 3.84 -11.08
CA ALA A 171 -21.21 3.42 -12.44
C ALA A 171 -20.93 4.49 -13.50
N LYS A 172 -21.09 5.78 -13.16
CA LYS A 172 -20.89 6.90 -14.10
C LYS A 172 -19.42 7.36 -14.20
N VAL A 173 -18.55 6.89 -13.31
CA VAL A 173 -17.13 7.31 -13.23
C VAL A 173 -16.15 6.15 -13.40
N ARG A 174 -16.57 5.08 -14.08
CA ARG A 174 -15.68 3.95 -14.43
C ARG A 174 -14.56 4.36 -15.38
N ASP A 175 -14.79 5.40 -16.17
CA ASP A 175 -13.80 6.03 -17.05
C ASP A 175 -13.39 7.39 -16.49
N THR A 176 -12.10 7.60 -16.25
CA THR A 176 -11.56 8.87 -15.76
C THR A 176 -11.73 10.01 -16.76
N ARG A 177 -11.90 9.69 -18.05
CA ARG A 177 -12.13 10.68 -19.11
C ARG A 177 -13.45 11.42 -18.94
N THR A 178 -14.39 10.87 -18.17
CA THR A 178 -15.57 11.61 -17.68
C THR A 178 -15.19 12.92 -17.00
N PHE A 179 -14.02 12.97 -16.36
CA PHE A 179 -13.46 14.16 -15.71
C PHE A 179 -12.31 14.78 -16.50
N TYR A 180 -12.22 14.50 -17.81
CA TYR A 180 -11.25 15.08 -18.73
C TYR A 180 -9.78 14.81 -18.35
N TYR A 181 -9.49 13.68 -17.72
CA TYR A 181 -8.12 13.24 -17.46
C TYR A 181 -7.92 11.74 -17.74
N THR A 182 -6.67 11.38 -17.98
CA THR A 182 -6.21 9.99 -18.11
C THR A 182 -4.77 9.92 -17.58
N TYR A 183 -4.25 8.70 -17.45
CA TYR A 183 -2.86 8.45 -17.09
C TYR A 183 -2.04 8.08 -18.33
N PRO A 184 -0.73 8.37 -18.37
CA PRO A 184 0.13 7.97 -19.48
C PRO A 184 0.03 6.47 -19.81
N GLU A 185 -0.10 5.63 -18.79
CA GLU A 185 -0.25 4.18 -18.88
C GLU A 185 -1.56 3.76 -19.57
N LEU A 186 -2.59 4.63 -19.56
CA LEU A 186 -3.91 4.40 -20.15
C LEU A 186 -4.13 5.17 -21.45
N ALA A 187 -3.07 5.74 -22.05
CA ALA A 187 -3.19 6.51 -23.29
C ALA A 187 -3.83 5.72 -24.44
N ASP A 188 -3.61 4.41 -24.48
CA ASP A 188 -4.15 3.50 -25.51
C ASP A 188 -5.58 2.99 -25.22
N ALA A 189 -6.14 3.29 -24.05
CA ALA A 189 -7.45 2.75 -23.70
C ALA A 189 -8.53 3.36 -24.60
N GLY A 190 -9.32 2.50 -25.26
CA GLY A 190 -10.29 2.88 -26.28
C GLY A 190 -9.73 3.01 -27.71
N THR A 191 -8.40 2.96 -27.91
CA THR A 191 -7.78 2.98 -29.26
C THR A 191 -7.34 1.60 -29.74
N VAL A 192 -7.19 0.64 -28.81
CA VAL A 192 -6.87 -0.76 -29.11
C VAL A 192 -7.91 -1.71 -28.46
N PRO A 193 -8.09 -2.92 -29.00
CA PRO A 193 -8.94 -3.92 -28.36
C PRO A 193 -8.51 -4.25 -26.93
N ASP A 194 -9.48 -4.50 -26.04
CA ASP A 194 -9.27 -4.75 -24.61
C ASP A 194 -8.17 -5.77 -24.28
N TYR A 195 -8.09 -6.86 -25.05
CA TYR A 195 -7.09 -7.90 -24.81
C TYR A 195 -5.66 -7.38 -25.03
N ARG A 196 -5.45 -6.49 -26.01
CA ARG A 196 -4.16 -5.83 -26.26
C ARG A 196 -3.85 -4.80 -25.18
N LEU A 197 -4.84 -4.00 -24.77
CA LEU A 197 -4.69 -3.05 -23.67
C LEU A 197 -4.26 -3.76 -22.38
N ARG A 198 -4.94 -4.86 -22.01
CA ARG A 198 -4.60 -5.66 -20.82
C ARG A 198 -3.18 -6.23 -20.89
N SER A 199 -2.74 -6.69 -22.06
CA SER A 199 -1.38 -7.18 -22.27
C SER A 199 -0.33 -6.06 -22.14
N ARG A 200 -0.55 -4.90 -22.78
CA ARG A 200 0.33 -3.73 -22.66
C ARG A 200 0.44 -3.22 -21.22
N LEU A 201 -0.67 -3.18 -20.49
CA LEU A 201 -0.68 -2.80 -19.08
C LEU A 201 0.11 -3.78 -18.21
N ARG A 202 0.01 -5.10 -18.45
CA ARG A 202 0.85 -6.10 -17.77
C ARG A 202 2.33 -5.85 -17.97
N ILE A 203 2.73 -5.57 -19.21
CA ILE A 203 4.12 -5.24 -19.57
C ILE A 203 4.56 -3.98 -18.83
N ARG A 204 3.77 -2.91 -18.88
CA ARG A 204 4.09 -1.63 -18.24
C ARG A 204 4.19 -1.74 -16.72
N ILE A 205 3.29 -2.49 -16.09
CA ILE A 205 3.34 -2.81 -14.66
C ILE A 205 4.63 -3.57 -14.32
N ASP A 206 5.02 -4.54 -15.14
CA ASP A 206 6.26 -5.29 -14.95
C ASP A 206 7.50 -4.40 -15.11
N MET A 207 7.50 -3.47 -16.07
CA MET A 207 8.58 -2.49 -16.24
C MET A 207 8.70 -1.53 -15.05
N LEU A 208 7.58 -1.07 -14.50
CA LEU A 208 7.57 -0.08 -13.41
C LEU A 208 7.85 -0.72 -12.04
N TYR A 209 7.31 -1.91 -11.80
CA TYR A 209 7.24 -2.51 -10.45
C TYR A 209 7.77 -3.95 -10.39
N GLY A 210 8.07 -4.56 -11.54
CA GLY A 210 8.43 -5.98 -11.64
C GLY A 210 9.87 -6.30 -11.24
N ALA A 211 10.77 -5.31 -11.11
CA ALA A 211 12.18 -5.55 -10.80
C ALA A 211 12.37 -6.41 -9.53
N ASN A 212 11.56 -6.16 -8.50
CA ASN A 212 11.60 -6.90 -7.23
C ASN A 212 10.57 -8.02 -7.12
N ALA A 213 9.78 -8.29 -8.18
CA ALA A 213 8.80 -9.36 -8.17
C ALA A 213 9.50 -10.74 -8.10
N PRO A 214 9.10 -11.67 -7.20
CA PRO A 214 9.66 -13.01 -7.11
C PRO A 214 9.70 -13.73 -8.45
N ARG A 215 8.64 -13.66 -9.25
CA ARG A 215 8.61 -14.25 -10.61
C ARG A 215 9.78 -13.80 -11.50
N ASN A 216 10.21 -12.55 -11.39
CA ASN A 216 11.29 -11.99 -12.20
C ASN A 216 12.66 -12.32 -11.60
N GLN A 217 12.77 -12.31 -10.27
CA GLN A 217 13.97 -12.79 -9.58
C GLN A 217 14.25 -14.27 -9.87
N LEU A 218 13.19 -15.07 -10.02
CA LEU A 218 13.24 -16.51 -10.25
C LEU A 218 13.25 -16.90 -11.74
N ARG A 219 13.05 -15.93 -12.66
CA ARG A 219 12.95 -16.21 -14.10
C ARG A 219 14.23 -16.81 -14.67
N ALA A 220 15.39 -16.33 -14.19
CA ALA A 220 16.68 -16.88 -14.57
C ALA A 220 16.85 -18.32 -14.08
N ASP A 221 16.33 -18.67 -12.91
CA ASP A 221 16.36 -20.04 -12.37
C ASP A 221 15.38 -20.94 -13.12
N ALA A 222 14.24 -20.42 -13.56
CA ALA A 222 13.27 -21.13 -14.40
C ALA A 222 13.82 -21.46 -15.81
N ALA A 223 14.73 -20.64 -16.34
CA ALA A 223 15.33 -20.85 -17.66
C ALA A 223 16.46 -21.91 -17.65
N LYS A 224 16.99 -22.25 -16.47
CA LYS A 224 18.05 -23.26 -16.32
C LYS A 224 17.44 -24.66 -16.39
N ARG A 225 17.35 -25.21 -17.60
CA ARG A 225 16.79 -26.54 -17.89
C ARG A 225 17.54 -27.74 -17.25
N SER A 226 18.66 -27.55 -16.54
CA SER A 226 19.51 -28.67 -16.10
C SER A 226 20.49 -28.37 -14.96
N LEU A 227 20.04 -27.78 -13.84
CA LEU A 227 20.84 -27.71 -12.60
C LEU A 227 20.42 -28.77 -11.56
N GLU A 228 19.89 -29.90 -11.99
CA GLU A 228 19.82 -31.07 -11.11
C GLU A 228 21.25 -31.48 -10.74
N GLY A 229 21.61 -31.37 -9.46
CA GLY A 229 22.84 -31.95 -8.92
C GLY A 229 24.05 -31.03 -8.73
N ARG A 230 23.96 -29.69 -8.88
CA ARG A 230 25.01 -28.82 -8.30
C ARG A 230 24.78 -28.70 -6.79
N ALA A 231 25.67 -29.31 -6.00
CA ALA A 231 25.67 -29.17 -4.55
C ALA A 231 25.65 -27.68 -4.16
N ASN A 232 24.75 -27.32 -3.23
CA ASN A 232 24.59 -26.01 -2.59
C ASN A 232 23.86 -24.89 -3.37
N THR A 233 23.16 -25.15 -4.48
CA THR A 233 22.21 -24.16 -5.05
C THR A 233 20.77 -24.53 -4.69
N PRO A 234 19.99 -23.67 -4.02
CA PRO A 234 18.59 -23.97 -3.70
C PRO A 234 17.76 -24.06 -5.00
N GLN A 235 16.96 -25.12 -5.14
CA GLN A 235 16.05 -25.28 -6.27
C GLN A 235 14.75 -24.51 -6.00
N LEU A 236 14.76 -23.21 -6.31
CA LEU A 236 13.61 -22.32 -6.04
C LEU A 236 12.48 -22.45 -7.07
N VAL A 237 12.78 -23.01 -8.24
CA VAL A 237 11.83 -23.24 -9.33
C VAL A 237 11.93 -24.69 -9.79
N LYS A 238 10.78 -25.33 -9.97
CA LYS A 238 10.67 -26.66 -10.58
C LYS A 238 9.56 -26.62 -11.62
N ASP A 239 9.82 -27.12 -12.83
CA ASP A 239 8.83 -27.16 -13.93
C ASP A 239 8.18 -25.79 -14.20
N HIS A 240 8.99 -24.72 -14.20
CA HIS A 240 8.56 -23.31 -14.31
C HIS A 240 7.61 -22.82 -13.20
N LYS A 241 7.54 -23.54 -12.09
CA LYS A 241 6.65 -23.24 -10.95
C LYS A 241 7.43 -22.96 -9.69
N TYR A 242 6.86 -22.09 -8.85
CA TYR A 242 7.33 -21.80 -7.50
C TYR A 242 6.13 -21.56 -6.58
N HIS A 243 6.36 -21.54 -5.26
CA HIS A 243 5.31 -21.16 -4.30
C HIS A 243 5.45 -19.69 -3.92
N GLU A 244 4.37 -18.94 -4.11
CA GLU A 244 4.19 -17.61 -3.55
C GLU A 244 3.66 -17.75 -2.12
N TRP A 245 4.19 -16.95 -1.19
CA TRP A 245 3.88 -17.00 0.24
C TRP A 245 3.41 -15.64 0.73
N ALA A 246 2.40 -15.62 1.59
CA ALA A 246 2.02 -14.42 2.31
C ALA A 246 1.61 -14.71 3.77
N SER A 247 1.84 -13.71 4.61
CA SER A 247 1.22 -13.58 5.92
C SER A 247 -0.08 -12.78 5.76
N ASN A 248 -1.22 -13.36 6.11
CA ASN A 248 -2.51 -12.66 6.11
C ASN A 248 -2.82 -12.17 7.51
N ILE A 249 -3.30 -10.94 7.60
CA ILE A 249 -3.78 -10.31 8.81
C ILE A 249 -5.29 -10.18 8.69
N ARG A 250 -6.02 -10.70 9.68
CA ARG A 250 -7.45 -10.49 9.85
C ARG A 250 -7.70 -9.92 11.24
N LEU A 251 -8.52 -8.88 11.32
CA LEU A 251 -8.93 -8.30 12.59
C LEU A 251 -10.26 -7.58 12.42
N ASN A 252 -10.92 -7.29 13.54
CA ASN A 252 -12.09 -6.44 13.58
C ASN A 252 -11.71 -4.98 13.82
N LYS A 253 -12.04 -4.12 12.85
CA LYS A 253 -11.60 -2.71 12.85
C LYS A 253 -12.03 -1.93 14.10
N TYR A 254 -13.16 -2.28 14.72
CA TYR A 254 -13.73 -1.51 15.82
C TYR A 254 -13.46 -2.08 17.20
N VAL A 255 -13.12 -3.37 17.27
CA VAL A 255 -12.74 -4.02 18.53
C VAL A 255 -11.22 -3.91 18.77
N ALA A 256 -10.44 -3.74 17.70
CA ALA A 256 -9.00 -3.55 17.72
C ALA A 256 -8.49 -2.34 18.52
N GLY A 257 -9.33 -1.33 18.79
CA GLY A 257 -9.03 -0.27 19.75
C GLY A 257 -8.06 0.82 19.30
N GLY A 258 -7.57 0.81 18.05
CA GLY A 258 -6.83 1.96 17.51
C GLY A 258 -6.02 1.68 16.25
N PRO A 259 -5.41 2.73 15.67
CA PRO A 259 -4.53 2.55 14.53
C PRO A 259 -3.19 2.01 14.98
N TYR A 260 -2.67 1.02 14.27
CA TYR A 260 -1.35 0.44 14.53
C TYR A 260 -0.81 -0.25 13.27
N LEU A 261 0.50 -0.49 13.28
CA LEU A 261 1.17 -1.34 12.30
C LEU A 261 1.32 -2.74 12.86
N VAL A 262 0.94 -3.75 12.08
CA VAL A 262 1.35 -5.13 12.28
C VAL A 262 2.59 -5.36 11.43
N ASN A 263 3.76 -5.33 12.05
CA ASN A 263 5.05 -5.56 11.38
C ASN A 263 5.35 -7.05 11.41
N ILE A 264 5.59 -7.64 10.23
CA ILE A 264 5.88 -9.07 10.06
C ILE A 264 7.38 -9.28 9.86
N TYR A 265 7.94 -10.28 10.53
CA TYR A 265 9.35 -10.64 10.47
C TYR A 265 9.53 -12.13 10.22
N VAL A 266 10.57 -12.48 9.47
CA VAL A 266 11.07 -13.84 9.32
C VAL A 266 12.41 -13.92 10.05
N GLY A 267 12.32 -14.12 11.38
CA GLY A 267 13.41 -14.02 12.33
C GLY A 267 12.97 -13.22 13.57
N GLU A 268 13.83 -13.15 14.58
CA GLU A 268 13.63 -12.22 15.69
C GLU A 268 14.11 -10.82 15.27
N PRO A 269 13.34 -9.76 15.54
CA PRO A 269 13.82 -8.39 15.35
C PRO A 269 15.11 -8.14 16.13
N THR A 270 16.11 -7.61 15.46
CA THR A 270 17.46 -7.33 15.98
C THR A 270 17.55 -6.02 16.76
N LYS A 271 16.65 -5.07 16.46
CA LYS A 271 16.58 -3.76 17.11
C LYS A 271 15.17 -3.52 17.66
N GLY A 272 15.08 -2.96 18.86
CA GLY A 272 13.79 -2.76 19.55
C GLY A 272 12.93 -1.58 19.06
N VAL A 273 13.46 -0.67 18.22
CA VAL A 273 12.74 0.60 17.91
C VAL A 273 12.88 1.12 16.46
N GLU A 274 13.62 0.45 15.58
CA GLU A 274 13.48 0.67 14.13
C GLU A 274 12.99 -0.63 13.50
N TRP A 275 11.68 -0.68 13.28
CA TRP A 275 10.98 -1.92 12.93
C TRP A 275 11.14 -2.28 11.45
N THR A 276 11.37 -1.29 10.59
CA THR A 276 11.34 -1.45 9.13
C THR A 276 12.72 -1.48 8.47
N ASP A 277 13.80 -1.13 9.17
CA ASP A 277 15.19 -1.29 8.71
C ASP A 277 15.80 -2.63 9.13
N ASP A 278 15.06 -3.42 9.90
CA ASP A 278 15.52 -4.69 10.42
C ASP A 278 15.77 -5.71 9.28
N PRO A 279 16.89 -6.45 9.29
CA PRO A 279 17.19 -7.42 8.24
C PRO A 279 16.16 -8.57 8.15
N ASN A 280 15.41 -8.83 9.22
CA ASN A 280 14.37 -9.86 9.26
C ASN A 280 12.98 -9.31 8.89
N PHE A 281 12.84 -8.01 8.62
CA PHE A 281 11.56 -7.38 8.26
C PHE A 281 11.05 -7.87 6.90
N ALA A 282 9.79 -8.29 6.85
CA ALA A 282 9.12 -8.74 5.62
C ALA A 282 8.11 -7.71 5.08
N GLY A 283 7.54 -6.88 5.94
CA GLY A 283 6.54 -5.87 5.56
C GLY A 283 5.57 -5.55 6.69
N SER A 284 4.72 -4.55 6.45
CA SER A 284 3.72 -4.09 7.40
C SER A 284 2.31 -4.16 6.82
N TYR A 285 1.35 -4.38 7.71
CA TYR A 285 -0.05 -4.03 7.47
C TYR A 285 -0.45 -2.88 8.41
N TYR A 286 -1.07 -1.83 7.89
CA TYR A 286 -1.54 -0.72 8.70
C TYR A 286 -3.06 -0.80 8.91
N LEU A 287 -3.48 -0.80 10.17
CA LEU A 287 -4.89 -0.64 10.48
C LEU A 287 -5.24 0.84 10.52
N PHE A 288 -5.95 1.30 9.48
CA PHE A 288 -6.49 2.66 9.45
C PHE A 288 -7.80 2.77 10.22
N SER A 289 -7.74 2.99 11.53
CA SER A 289 -8.92 3.07 12.41
C SER A 289 -8.90 4.29 13.34
N LYS A 290 -10.04 4.58 13.97
CA LYS A 290 -10.20 5.67 14.94
C LYS A 290 -10.22 5.09 16.36
N ASN A 291 -9.57 5.76 17.31
CA ASN A 291 -9.70 5.45 18.73
C ASN A 291 -11.10 5.84 19.25
N GLY A 292 -11.74 4.96 20.02
CA GLY A 292 -12.96 5.26 20.78
C GLY A 292 -14.20 4.45 20.37
N THR A 293 -15.26 4.60 21.19
CA THR A 293 -16.56 3.97 20.97
C THR A 293 -17.24 4.57 19.75
N CYS A 294 -17.41 3.76 18.71
CA CYS A 294 -18.29 4.11 17.61
C CYS A 294 -19.72 3.67 17.97
N MET A 295 -20.60 4.64 18.26
CA MET A 295 -22.00 4.41 18.67
C MET A 295 -22.85 3.57 17.72
N SER A 296 -22.39 3.34 16.48
CA SER A 296 -23.16 2.61 15.46
C SER A 296 -22.30 1.60 14.69
N CYS A 297 -21.08 1.30 15.14
CA CYS A 297 -20.24 0.35 14.45
C CYS A 297 -20.60 -1.09 14.82
N THR A 298 -20.68 -1.94 13.81
CA THR A 298 -20.87 -3.38 14.04
C THR A 298 -19.57 -4.00 14.59
N PRO A 299 -19.68 -4.88 15.60
CA PRO A 299 -18.55 -5.71 16.05
C PRO A 299 -18.13 -6.76 15.01
N ASP A 300 -18.67 -6.75 13.79
CA ASP A 300 -18.36 -7.68 12.68
C ASP A 300 -17.66 -7.00 11.49
N ALA A 301 -17.13 -5.78 11.65
CA ALA A 301 -16.34 -5.11 10.62
C ALA A 301 -14.93 -5.72 10.49
N VAL A 302 -14.87 -6.95 9.98
CA VAL A 302 -13.62 -7.64 9.68
C VAL A 302 -12.91 -6.95 8.52
N VAL A 303 -11.65 -6.61 8.74
CA VAL A 303 -10.73 -6.16 7.71
C VAL A 303 -9.62 -7.18 7.53
N THR A 304 -9.14 -7.29 6.30
CA THR A 304 -8.08 -8.21 5.93
C THR A 304 -7.00 -7.48 5.15
N GLY A 305 -5.76 -7.88 5.37
CA GLY A 305 -4.64 -7.48 4.51
C GLY A 305 -3.59 -8.58 4.47
N SER A 306 -2.56 -8.38 3.63
CA SER A 306 -1.56 -9.41 3.38
C SER A 306 -0.17 -8.85 3.16
N VAL A 307 0.82 -9.39 3.88
CA VAL A 307 2.25 -9.09 3.71
C VAL A 307 2.91 -10.24 2.94
N PRO A 308 3.43 -10.03 1.72
CA PRO A 308 4.21 -11.05 1.01
C PRO A 308 5.42 -11.49 1.81
N LEU A 309 5.71 -12.79 1.77
CA LEU A 309 6.88 -13.39 2.41
C LEU A 309 7.90 -13.92 1.40
N THR A 310 7.50 -14.05 0.13
CA THR A 310 8.28 -14.76 -0.90
C THR A 310 9.67 -14.17 -1.12
N ASP A 311 9.81 -12.85 -1.19
CA ASP A 311 11.13 -12.21 -1.35
C ASP A 311 12.07 -12.53 -0.17
N THR A 312 11.56 -12.41 1.05
CA THR A 312 12.30 -12.78 2.27
C THR A 312 12.66 -14.26 2.27
N LEU A 313 11.74 -15.15 1.87
CA LEU A 313 11.99 -16.58 1.79
C LEU A 313 12.99 -16.96 0.68
N ILE A 314 13.00 -16.26 -0.46
CA ILE A 314 14.02 -16.41 -1.50
C ILE A 314 15.40 -16.08 -0.92
N LYS A 315 15.51 -14.98 -0.15
CA LYS A 315 16.77 -14.61 0.54
C LYS A 315 17.17 -15.68 1.56
N CYS A 316 16.23 -16.17 2.36
CA CYS A 316 16.48 -17.27 3.31
C CYS A 316 17.02 -18.52 2.59
N ALA A 317 16.45 -18.89 1.45
CA ALA A 317 16.88 -20.04 0.69
C ALA A 317 18.28 -19.85 0.09
N LYS A 318 18.56 -18.67 -0.49
CA LYS A 318 19.89 -18.31 -1.02
C LYS A 318 20.98 -18.30 0.07
N ASN A 319 20.61 -17.99 1.31
CA ASN A 319 21.49 -18.02 2.47
C ASN A 319 21.55 -19.40 3.16
N GLY A 320 20.92 -20.43 2.60
CA GLY A 320 20.96 -21.80 3.12
C GLY A 320 20.10 -22.05 4.37
N HIS A 321 19.21 -21.12 4.74
CA HIS A 321 18.31 -21.30 5.88
C HIS A 321 17.13 -22.24 5.59
N ILE A 322 16.71 -22.32 4.32
CA ILE A 322 15.71 -23.27 3.82
C ILE A 322 16.20 -23.87 2.50
N LYS A 323 15.76 -25.08 2.18
CA LYS A 323 16.19 -25.79 0.96
C LYS A 323 15.55 -25.23 -0.32
N ASP A 324 14.26 -24.94 -0.25
CA ASP A 324 13.42 -24.50 -1.37
C ASP A 324 12.19 -23.74 -0.85
N LEU A 325 11.30 -23.32 -1.76
CA LEU A 325 10.07 -22.62 -1.42
C LEU A 325 8.88 -23.56 -1.17
N THR A 326 9.07 -24.88 -1.13
CA THR A 326 7.96 -25.81 -0.93
C THR A 326 7.42 -25.73 0.49
N PRO A 327 6.15 -26.09 0.73
CA PRO A 327 5.61 -26.13 2.10
C PRO A 327 6.43 -26.99 3.06
N GLY A 328 7.03 -28.08 2.58
CA GLY A 328 7.88 -28.95 3.40
C GLY A 328 9.12 -28.27 3.96
N SER A 329 9.71 -27.32 3.22
CA SER A 329 10.86 -26.53 3.69
C SER A 329 10.43 -25.28 4.46
N VAL A 330 9.40 -24.58 3.98
CA VAL A 330 9.01 -23.26 4.50
C VAL A 330 8.23 -23.35 5.80
N ILE A 331 7.29 -24.30 5.94
CA ILE A 331 6.44 -24.37 7.14
C ILE A 331 7.24 -24.62 8.41
N PRO A 332 8.14 -25.62 8.50
CA PRO A 332 8.94 -25.82 9.70
C PRO A 332 9.78 -24.59 10.07
N TYR A 333 10.30 -23.89 9.06
CA TYR A 333 11.07 -22.67 9.26
C TYR A 333 10.23 -21.51 9.79
N LEU A 334 9.06 -21.25 9.19
CA LEU A 334 8.16 -20.19 9.66
C LEU A 334 7.53 -20.50 11.02
N THR A 335 7.25 -21.77 11.34
CA THR A 335 6.81 -22.16 12.69
C THR A 335 7.83 -21.70 13.74
N GLN A 336 9.13 -21.77 13.45
CA GLN A 336 10.17 -21.33 14.38
C GLN A 336 10.51 -19.83 14.29
N LYS A 337 10.46 -19.24 13.09
CA LYS A 337 11.05 -17.91 12.82
C LYS A 337 10.04 -16.81 12.54
N LEU A 338 8.80 -17.13 12.17
CA LEU A 338 7.79 -16.09 11.92
C LEU A 338 7.42 -15.41 13.23
N THR A 339 7.66 -14.10 13.29
CA THR A 339 7.25 -13.26 14.42
C THR A 339 6.55 -12.01 13.90
N TRP A 340 5.75 -11.38 14.76
CA TRP A 340 5.15 -10.09 14.47
C TRP A 340 5.13 -9.20 15.69
N ARG A 341 5.10 -7.90 15.44
CA ARG A 341 5.15 -6.84 16.45
C ARG A 341 4.13 -5.78 16.10
N ILE A 342 3.44 -5.28 17.12
CA ILE A 342 2.40 -4.27 16.96
C ILE A 342 3.01 -2.93 17.34
N GLN A 343 3.10 -2.01 16.39
CA GLN A 343 3.65 -0.67 16.59
C GLN A 343 2.52 0.35 16.61
N LEU A 344 2.49 1.17 17.66
CA LEU A 344 1.58 2.29 17.83
C LEU A 344 2.07 3.52 17.06
N PRO A 345 1.19 4.48 16.74
CA PRO A 345 1.56 5.68 15.97
C PRO A 345 2.57 6.57 16.70
N ASP A 346 2.60 6.55 18.03
CA ASP A 346 3.53 7.27 18.89
C ASP A 346 4.90 6.59 19.02
N GLY A 347 5.09 5.43 18.39
CA GLY A 347 6.31 4.62 18.46
C GLY A 347 6.29 3.57 19.56
N GLY A 348 5.25 3.52 20.41
CA GLY A 348 5.04 2.46 21.38
C GLY A 348 4.75 1.10 20.73
N SER A 349 4.63 0.06 21.55
CA SER A 349 4.33 -1.29 21.09
C SER A 349 3.28 -1.99 21.96
N LEU A 350 2.49 -2.87 21.34
CA LEU A 350 1.56 -3.77 22.04
C LEU A 350 2.01 -5.23 21.92
N ASN A 351 1.67 -6.05 22.91
CA ASN A 351 1.74 -7.49 22.75
C ASN A 351 0.65 -7.92 21.75
N PRO A 352 0.95 -8.75 20.74
CA PRO A 352 -0.07 -9.21 19.80
C PRO A 352 -1.28 -9.91 20.46
N SER A 353 -1.10 -10.55 21.63
CA SER A 353 -2.21 -11.16 22.39
C SER A 353 -3.20 -10.13 22.94
N ASP A 354 -2.77 -8.88 23.13
CA ASP A 354 -3.63 -7.80 23.65
C ASP A 354 -4.48 -7.17 22.55
N VAL A 355 -4.15 -7.44 21.27
CA VAL A 355 -4.91 -6.96 20.13
C VAL A 355 -6.11 -7.87 19.91
N GLN A 356 -7.27 -7.43 20.39
CA GLN A 356 -8.51 -8.18 20.26
C GLN A 356 -8.81 -8.50 18.79
N SER A 357 -9.30 -9.72 18.53
CA SER A 357 -9.65 -10.27 17.22
C SER A 357 -8.51 -10.45 16.20
N LEU A 358 -7.26 -10.11 16.56
CA LEU A 358 -6.12 -10.30 15.67
C LEU A 358 -5.91 -11.78 15.35
N LYS A 359 -5.85 -12.08 14.05
CA LYS A 359 -5.49 -13.38 13.50
C LYS A 359 -4.48 -13.20 12.38
N VAL A 360 -3.25 -13.62 12.64
CA VAL A 360 -2.17 -13.74 11.66
C VAL A 360 -2.14 -15.18 11.15
N SER A 361 -2.16 -15.38 9.85
CA SER A 361 -2.06 -16.71 9.22
C SER A 361 -1.03 -16.72 8.11
N VAL A 362 -0.56 -17.90 7.72
CA VAL A 362 0.31 -18.07 6.56
C VAL A 362 -0.44 -18.85 5.50
N SER A 363 -0.32 -18.42 4.25
CA SER A 363 -0.83 -19.19 3.12
C SER A 363 0.15 -19.16 1.94
N ALA A 364 0.02 -20.16 1.07
CA ALA A 364 0.79 -20.25 -0.16
C ALA A 364 -0.10 -20.60 -1.35
N ALA A 365 0.35 -20.20 -2.53
CA ALA A 365 -0.19 -20.66 -3.81
C ALA A 365 0.98 -21.00 -4.75
N GLU A 366 0.80 -22.04 -5.56
CA GLU A 366 1.72 -22.32 -6.67
C GLU A 366 1.47 -21.32 -7.80
N VAL A 367 2.56 -20.76 -8.32
CA VAL A 367 2.59 -19.82 -9.44
C VAL A 367 3.38 -20.43 -10.58
N THR A 368 2.79 -20.44 -11.78
CA THR A 368 3.49 -20.78 -13.02
C THR A 368 4.05 -19.52 -13.67
N ILE A 369 5.37 -19.47 -13.86
CA ILE A 369 6.07 -18.35 -14.49
C ILE A 369 5.72 -18.32 -15.98
N PRO A 370 5.15 -17.22 -16.51
CA PRO A 370 4.82 -17.14 -17.93
C PRO A 370 6.04 -17.15 -18.85
N ASN A 371 5.92 -17.87 -19.96
CA ASN A 371 6.96 -17.93 -21.01
C ASN A 371 7.04 -16.67 -21.87
N SER A 372 5.98 -15.84 -21.89
CA SER A 372 5.93 -14.60 -22.69
C SER A 372 5.76 -13.36 -21.82
N GLU A 373 6.34 -12.25 -22.26
CA GLU A 373 6.12 -10.95 -21.66
C GLU A 373 4.62 -10.55 -21.76
N GLY A 374 4.10 -9.86 -20.74
CA GLY A 374 2.70 -9.40 -20.74
C GLY A 374 1.65 -10.50 -20.57
N ALA A 375 2.04 -11.77 -20.40
CA ALA A 375 1.12 -12.83 -20.04
C ALA A 375 0.76 -12.77 -18.55
N LYS A 376 -0.48 -13.14 -18.24
CA LYS A 376 -0.94 -13.27 -16.85
C LYS A 376 -0.30 -14.54 -16.27
N PRO A 377 0.31 -14.50 -15.06
CA PRO A 377 0.70 -15.72 -14.37
C PRO A 377 -0.52 -16.58 -14.04
N ASP A 378 -0.34 -17.88 -14.13
CA ASP A 378 -1.32 -18.83 -13.60
C ASP A 378 -1.01 -19.07 -12.12
N ILE A 379 -2.01 -18.91 -11.27
CA ILE A 379 -1.89 -18.97 -9.81
C ILE A 379 -3.01 -19.89 -9.32
N THR A 380 -2.60 -20.93 -8.59
CA THR A 380 -3.53 -21.88 -7.97
C THR A 380 -4.32 -21.23 -6.81
N GLY A 381 -5.29 -21.97 -6.26
CA GLY A 381 -5.98 -21.54 -5.05
C GLY A 381 -5.02 -21.44 -3.85
N TRP A 382 -5.15 -20.38 -3.06
CA TRP A 382 -4.34 -20.20 -1.85
C TRP A 382 -4.73 -21.21 -0.78
N LYS A 383 -3.74 -21.88 -0.20
CA LYS A 383 -3.89 -22.80 0.92
C LYS A 383 -3.32 -22.20 2.19
N THR A 384 -4.12 -22.17 3.25
CA THR A 384 -3.70 -21.73 4.60
C THR A 384 -3.02 -22.86 5.36
N PHE A 385 -1.94 -22.53 6.06
CA PHE A 385 -1.14 -23.45 6.87
C PHE A 385 -1.14 -23.00 8.33
N TYR A 386 -1.91 -23.68 9.17
CA TYR A 386 -2.07 -23.34 10.58
C TYR A 386 -0.77 -23.49 11.38
N ASP A 387 0.10 -24.45 11.04
CA ASP A 387 1.33 -24.76 11.79
C ASP A 387 2.27 -23.57 11.97
N ALA A 388 2.30 -22.63 11.03
CA ALA A 388 3.21 -21.49 11.09
C ALA A 388 2.82 -20.48 12.21
N THR A 389 1.55 -20.44 12.59
CA THR A 389 0.96 -19.43 13.49
C THR A 389 0.22 -20.01 14.68
N ASN A 390 -0.06 -21.31 14.68
CA ASN A 390 -0.80 -21.98 15.73
C ASN A 390 -0.15 -21.78 17.11
N ARG A 391 -0.97 -21.41 18.10
CA ARG A 391 -0.55 -21.10 19.49
C ARG A 391 0.41 -19.89 19.63
N LYS A 392 0.66 -19.12 18.57
CA LYS A 392 1.38 -17.84 18.68
C LYS A 392 0.40 -16.71 19.06
N PRO A 393 0.86 -15.68 19.80
CA PRO A 393 0.07 -14.49 20.17
C PRO A 393 -0.67 -13.85 18.99
N GLY A 394 -2.01 -13.89 18.95
CA GLY A 394 -2.78 -13.34 17.83
C GLY A 394 -2.65 -14.15 16.52
N GLY A 395 -2.18 -15.40 16.60
CA GLY A 395 -2.07 -16.31 15.46
C GLY A 395 -3.39 -17.04 15.15
N LEU A 396 -3.55 -17.46 13.90
CA LEU A 396 -4.61 -18.37 13.49
C LEU A 396 -4.30 -19.78 14.02
N CYS A 397 -5.25 -20.35 14.75
CA CYS A 397 -5.17 -21.67 15.36
C CYS A 397 -6.03 -22.69 14.60
N TYR A 398 -5.74 -23.97 14.82
CA TYR A 398 -6.58 -25.05 14.32
C TYR A 398 -8.03 -24.88 14.77
N GLY A 399 -8.96 -24.99 13.82
CA GLY A 399 -10.40 -24.80 14.06
C GLY A 399 -10.88 -23.36 13.89
N ASP A 400 -9.98 -22.38 13.82
CA ASP A 400 -10.38 -21.02 13.44
C ASP A 400 -10.85 -21.00 11.97
N PRO A 401 -11.90 -20.22 11.64
CA PRO A 401 -12.29 -20.02 10.25
C PRO A 401 -11.17 -19.29 9.51
N VAL A 402 -10.91 -19.70 8.26
CA VAL A 402 -9.96 -19.02 7.36
C VAL A 402 -10.62 -17.80 6.75
#